data_AF-A0A924VZI6-F1
#
_entry.id   AF-A0A924VZI6-F1
#
_cell.length_a   1.000
_cell.length_b   1.000
_cell.length_c   1.000
_cell.angle_alpha   90.00
_cell.angle_beta   90.00
_cell.angle_gamma   90.00
#
_symmetry.space_group_name_H-M   'P 1'
#
loop_
_entity.id
_entity.type
_entity.pdbx_description
1 polymer ?
#
loop_
_entity_poly.entity_id
_entity_poly.type
_entity_poly.pdbx_seq_one_letter_code
_entity_poly.pdbx_strand_id
1 'polypeptide(L)' 'MSKLKLLQEATAADKAWMAEVATVFGERDAGMARFHGRATGEPGSRLRDLYNQYVKARDAYTSQ' A
#
# COMPACT_ATOMS: atom_id res chain seq x y z
N MET A 1 -8.87 -17.17 8.47
CA MET A 1 -7.52 -16.68 8.80
C MET A 1 -7.51 -16.11 10.21
N SER A 2 -6.39 -16.17 10.94
CA SER A 2 -6.26 -15.45 12.22
C SER A 2 -6.07 -13.95 11.97
N LYS A 3 -6.60 -13.10 12.86
CA LYS A 3 -6.42 -11.65 12.83
C LYS A 3 -4.95 -11.22 12.81
N LEU A 4 -4.07 -12.01 13.44
CA LEU A 4 -2.61 -11.81 13.38
C LEU A 4 -2.05 -12.00 11.96
N LYS A 5 -2.52 -13.03 11.23
CA LYS A 5 -2.07 -13.28 9.85
C LYS A 5 -2.53 -12.18 8.91
N LEU A 6 -3.77 -11.72 9.06
CA LEU A 6 -4.31 -10.60 8.29
C LEU A 6 -3.54 -9.29 8.55
N LEU A 7 -3.14 -9.04 9.81
CA LEU A 7 -2.28 -7.90 10.15
C LEU A 7 -0.91 -8.01 9.48
N GLN A 8 -0.30 -9.20 9.48
CA GLN A 8 0.99 -9.44 8.83
C GLN A 8 0.91 -9.22 7.31
N GLU A 9 -0.14 -9.73 6.67
CA GLU A 9 -0.40 -9.55 5.24
C GLU A 9 -0.63 -8.06 4.89
N ALA A 10 -1.45 -7.35 5.66
CA ALA A 10 -1.67 -5.91 5.49
C ALA A 10 -0.37 -5.10 5.67
N THR A 11 0.46 -5.47 6.65
CA THR A 11 1.74 -4.81 6.90
C THR A 11 2.76 -5.08 5.78
N ALA A 12 2.80 -6.30 5.27
CA ALA A 12 3.68 -6.67 4.16
C ALA A 12 3.28 -5.93 2.86
N ALA A 13 1.97 -5.84 2.58
CA ALA A 13 1.44 -5.10 1.45
C ALA A 13 1.69 -3.58 1.58
N ASP A 14 1.52 -3.00 2.77
CA ASP A 14 1.84 -1.59 3.03
C ASP A 14 3.32 -1.28 2.78
N LYS A 15 4.24 -2.15 3.25
CA LYS A 15 5.68 -2.00 3.01
C LYS A 15 6.04 -2.08 1.52
N ALA A 16 5.49 -3.06 0.81
CA ALA A 16 5.76 -3.22 -0.63
C ALA A 16 5.26 -2.02 -1.43
N TRP A 17 4.07 -1.52 -1.10
CA TRP A 17 3.51 -0.32 -1.69
C TRP A 17 4.35 0.93 -1.37
N MET A 18 4.72 1.14 -0.11
CA MET A 18 5.52 2.31 0.29
C MET A 18 6.93 2.30 -0.32
N ALA A 19 7.53 1.13 -0.57
CA ALA A 19 8.80 1.02 -1.28
C ALA A 19 8.70 1.49 -2.74
N GLU A 20 7.60 1.13 -3.44
CA GLU A 20 7.33 1.63 -4.78
C GLU A 20 7.05 3.15 -4.77
N VAL A 21 6.27 3.64 -3.80
CA VAL A 21 6.03 5.07 -3.61
C VAL A 21 7.34 5.82 -3.41
N ALA A 22 8.25 5.31 -2.58
CA ALA A 22 9.57 5.90 -2.38
C ALA A 22 10.44 5.86 -3.65
N THR A 23 10.31 4.81 -4.48
CA THR A 23 11.00 4.72 -5.77
C THR A 23 10.47 5.75 -6.77
N VAL A 24 9.16 5.99 -6.80
CA VAL A 24 8.51 6.92 -7.76
C VAL A 24 8.65 8.38 -7.34
N PHE A 25 8.49 8.68 -6.05
CA PHE A 25 8.43 10.05 -5.53
C PHE A 25 9.70 10.47 -4.77
N GLY A 26 10.57 9.54 -4.41
CA GLY A 26 11.69 9.78 -3.50
C GLY A 26 11.29 9.65 -2.03
N GLU A 27 12.24 9.30 -1.17
CA GLU A 27 11.98 9.04 0.26
C GLU A 27 11.40 10.24 1.01
N ARG A 28 11.79 11.48 0.64
CA ARG A 28 11.30 12.71 1.27
C ARG A 28 9.82 12.98 0.96
N ASP A 29 9.38 12.65 -0.26
CA ASP A 29 8.02 12.91 -0.72
C ASP A 29 7.10 11.69 -0.58
N ALA A 30 7.63 10.51 -0.28
CA ALA A 30 6.85 9.28 -0.16
C ALA A 30 5.72 9.38 0.89
N GLY A 31 6.02 10.02 2.03
CA GLY A 31 5.01 10.30 3.05
C GLY A 31 3.93 11.25 2.55
N MET A 32 4.32 12.31 1.84
CA MET A 32 3.38 13.28 1.27
C MET A 32 2.54 12.68 0.13
N ALA A 33 3.12 11.83 -0.71
CA ALA A 33 2.44 11.15 -1.80
C ALA A 33 1.24 10.32 -1.31
N ARG A 34 1.35 9.72 -0.12
CA ARG A 34 0.24 9.01 0.55
C ARG A 34 -0.89 9.96 0.95
N PHE A 35 -0.58 11.11 1.52
CA PHE A 35 -1.58 12.09 1.95
C PHE A 35 -2.24 12.83 0.77
N HIS A 36 -1.51 13.10 -0.31
CA HIS A 36 -2.02 13.82 -1.47
C HIS A 36 -2.76 12.94 -2.50
N GLY A 37 -2.99 11.66 -2.20
CA GLY A 37 -3.64 10.74 -3.15
C GLY A 37 -2.82 10.48 -4.42
N ARG A 38 -1.51 10.78 -4.40
CA ARG A 38 -0.58 10.51 -5.52
C ARG A 38 -0.01 9.10 -5.46
N ALA A 39 0.04 8.51 -4.27
CA ALA A 39 0.51 7.14 -4.05
C ALA A 39 -0.46 6.06 -4.59
N THR A 40 -1.62 6.45 -5.13
CA THR A 40 -2.57 5.51 -5.74
C THR A 40 -2.07 4.96 -7.08
N GLY A 41 -1.18 5.70 -7.77
CA GLY A 41 -0.62 5.34 -9.07
C GLY A 41 -1.62 5.43 -10.24
N GLU A 42 -1.12 5.48 -11.47
CA GLU A 42 -1.97 5.47 -12.66
C GLU A 42 -2.50 4.04 -12.96
N PRO A 43 -3.66 3.89 -13.62
CA PRO A 43 -4.15 2.59 -14.06
C PRO A 43 -3.10 1.83 -14.88
N GLY A 44 -2.84 0.57 -14.55
CA GLY A 44 -1.83 -0.26 -15.20
C GLY A 44 -0.38 -0.02 -14.73
N SER A 45 -0.16 0.93 -13.80
CA SER A 45 1.14 1.09 -13.15
C SER A 45 1.35 0.05 -12.05
N ARG A 46 2.61 -0.34 -11.83
CA ARG A 46 3.02 -1.18 -10.70
C ARG A 46 2.59 -0.58 -9.35
N LEU A 47 2.64 0.74 -9.22
CA LEU A 47 2.18 1.47 -8.04
C LEU A 47 0.69 1.24 -7.76
N ARG A 48 -0.14 1.25 -8.81
CA ARG A 48 -1.58 0.97 -8.69
C ARG A 48 -1.85 -0.47 -8.28
N ASP A 49 -1.11 -1.43 -8.81
CA ASP A 49 -1.27 -2.84 -8.42
C ASP A 49 -0.92 -3.08 -6.95
N LEU A 50 0.17 -2.47 -6.47
CA LEU A 50 0.57 -2.55 -5.07
C LEU A 50 -0.42 -1.85 -4.14
N TYR A 51 -0.95 -0.69 -4.54
CA TYR A 51 -2.01 -0.01 -3.81
C TYR A 51 -3.26 -0.88 -3.69
N ASN A 52 -3.72 -1.49 -4.79
CA ASN A 52 -4.88 -2.37 -4.78
C ASN A 52 -4.69 -3.58 -3.86
N GLN A 53 -3.49 -4.18 -3.85
CA GLN A 53 -3.15 -5.27 -2.94
C GLN A 53 -3.17 -4.83 -1.47
N TYR A 54 -2.63 -3.65 -1.16
CA TYR A 54 -2.69 -3.07 0.17
C TYR A 54 -4.13 -2.84 0.65
N VAL A 55 -4.97 -2.23 -0.19
CA VAL A 55 -6.40 -1.99 0.14
C VAL A 55 -7.10 -3.31 0.44
N LYS A 56 -6.93 -4.32 -0.42
CA LYS A 56 -7.54 -5.64 -0.21
C LYS A 56 -7.11 -6.28 1.11
N ALA A 57 -5.82 -6.22 1.45
CA ALA A 57 -5.29 -6.80 2.69
C ALA A 57 -5.77 -6.02 3.93
N ARG A 58 -5.81 -4.68 3.85
CA ARG A 58 -6.33 -3.81 4.91
C ARG A 58 -7.82 -4.06 5.17
N ASP A 59 -8.61 -4.16 4.11
CA ASP A 59 -10.06 -4.37 4.22
C ASP A 59 -10.34 -5.73 4.85
N ALA A 60 -9.62 -6.78 4.43
CA ALA A 60 -9.73 -8.11 5.03
C ALA A 60 -9.36 -8.14 6.53
N TYR A 61 -8.38 -7.33 6.95
CA TYR A 61 -8.04 -7.16 8.37
C TYR A 61 -9.11 -6.37 9.13
N THR A 62 -9.67 -5.33 8.52
CA THR A 62 -10.65 -4.43 9.15
C THR A 62 -12.02 -5.08 9.27
N SER A 63 -12.37 -5.99 8.37
CA SER A 63 -13.62 -6.74 8.36
C SER A 63 -13.65 -7.94 9.32
N GLN A 64 -12.63 -8.13 10.15
CA GLN A 64 -12.43 -9.28 11.06
C GLN A 64 -12.35 -8.87 12.53
#